data_AF-A0A965AX51-F1
#
_entry.id   AF-A0A965AX51-F1
#
_cell.length_a   1.000
_cell.length_b   1.000
_cell.length_c   1.000
_cell.angle_alpha   90.00
_cell.angle_beta   90.00
_cell.angle_gamma   90.00
#
_symmetry.space_group_name_H-M   'P 1'
#
loop_
_entity.id
_entity.type
_entity.pdbx_description
1 polymer ?
#
loop_
_entity_poly.entity_id
_entity_poly.type
_entity_poly.pdbx_seq_one_letter_code
_entity_poly.pdbx_strand_id
1 'polypeptide(L)'
;MTSRIVAVLGPTNTGKTHYAIERMLAHRSGVIGLPLRLLAREVYDKIVAIRGPSVVALVTGEERIVPPRAQYWVCTVEAMPEGM
;
A
#
# COMPACT_ATOMS: atom_id res chain seq x y z
N MET A 1 19.73 -1.20 -11.48
CA MET A 1 18.87 -2.15 -10.74
C MET A 1 17.93 -2.82 -11.73
N THR A 2 17.94 -4.14 -11.86
CA THR A 2 16.94 -4.87 -12.63
C THR A 2 15.66 -4.94 -11.80
N SER A 3 14.59 -4.27 -12.23
CA SER A 3 13.27 -4.39 -11.63
C SER A 3 12.68 -5.75 -12.03
N ARG A 4 12.31 -6.57 -11.04
CA ARG A 4 11.60 -7.83 -11.28
C ARG A 4 10.10 -7.55 -11.22
N ILE A 5 9.40 -7.81 -12.32
CA ILE A 5 7.94 -7.76 -12.38
C ILE A 5 7.39 -9.15 -12.07
N VAL A 6 6.39 -9.23 -11.19
CA VAL A 6 5.70 -10.47 -10.83
C VAL A 6 4.21 -10.23 -10.90
N ALA A 7 3.50 -11.05 -11.68
CA ALA A 7 2.05 -11.09 -11.71
C ALA A 7 1.55 -12.31 -10.93
N VAL A 8 0.76 -12.08 -9.89
CA VAL A 8 0.11 -13.15 -9.10
C VAL A 8 -1.36 -13.20 -9.52
N LEU A 9 -1.77 -14.28 -10.18
CA LEU A 9 -3.11 -14.41 -10.78
C LEU A 9 -3.93 -15.48 -10.06
N GLY A 10 -5.23 -15.25 -9.97
CA GLY A 10 -6.19 -16.20 -9.39
C GLY A 10 -7.55 -15.56 -9.14
N PRO A 11 -8.62 -16.36 -8.93
CA PRO A 11 -9.99 -15.88 -8.66
C PRO A 11 -10.06 -14.92 -7.47
N THR A 12 -11.18 -14.19 -7.29
CA THR A 12 -11.37 -13.36 -6.08
C THR A 12 -11.32 -14.22 -4.81
N ASN A 13 -10.98 -13.59 -3.67
CA ASN A 13 -10.90 -14.24 -2.34
C ASN A 13 -9.85 -15.37 -2.18
N THR A 14 -8.78 -15.35 -2.98
CA THR A 14 -7.67 -16.35 -2.91
C THR A 14 -6.38 -15.81 -2.27
N GLY A 15 -6.44 -14.77 -1.44
CA GLY A 15 -5.28 -14.29 -0.66
C GLY A 15 -4.23 -13.46 -1.41
N LYS A 16 -4.45 -13.11 -2.69
CA LYS A 16 -3.50 -12.31 -3.49
C LYS A 16 -3.11 -10.97 -2.84
N THR A 17 -4.09 -10.23 -2.31
CA THR A 17 -3.86 -8.95 -1.64
C THR A 17 -3.05 -9.13 -0.36
N HIS A 18 -3.31 -10.22 0.39
CA HIS A 18 -2.55 -10.55 1.59
C HIS A 18 -1.09 -10.81 1.25
N TYR A 19 -0.83 -11.65 0.23
CA TYR A 19 0.53 -11.90 -0.26
C TYR A 19 1.24 -10.61 -0.70
N ALA A 20 0.56 -9.72 -1.43
CA ALA A 20 1.14 -8.44 -1.86
C ALA A 20 1.53 -7.55 -0.67
N ILE A 21 0.67 -7.46 0.35
CA ILE A 21 0.94 -6.69 1.57
C ILE A 21 2.12 -7.28 2.34
N GLU A 22 2.13 -8.59 2.62
CA GLU A 22 3.24 -9.23 3.33
C GLU A 22 4.57 -9.04 2.60
N ARG A 23 4.56 -9.23 1.27
CA ARG A 23 5.74 -9.05 0.43
C ARG A 23 6.24 -7.62 0.46
N MET A 24 5.34 -6.63 0.45
CA MET A 24 5.68 -5.21 0.59
C MET A 24 6.27 -4.92 1.97
N LEU A 25 5.66 -5.42 3.05
CA LEU A 25 6.11 -5.19 4.42
C LEU A 25 7.44 -5.89 4.75
N ALA A 26 7.87 -6.87 3.95
CA ALA A 26 9.20 -7.46 4.05
C ALA A 26 10.32 -6.53 3.54
N HIS A 27 9.98 -5.43 2.85
CA HIS A 27 10.90 -4.38 2.42
C HIS A 27 10.92 -3.20 3.39
N ARG A 28 11.99 -2.38 3.36
CA ARG A 28 12.14 -1.19 4.21
C ARG A 28 11.16 -0.06 3.88
N SER A 29 10.69 -0.02 2.65
CA SER A 29 9.70 0.92 2.14
C SER A 29 8.90 0.27 1.02
N GLY A 30 7.72 0.81 0.72
CA GLY A 30 6.89 0.31 -0.35
C GLY A 30 5.66 1.16 -0.62
N VAL A 31 5.06 0.96 -1.79
CA VAL A 31 3.83 1.62 -2.22
C VAL A 31 2.85 0.54 -2.66
N ILE A 32 1.59 0.67 -2.25
CA ILE A 32 0.49 -0.15 -2.73
C ILE A 32 -0.64 0.75 -3.26
N GLY A 33 -1.02 0.53 -4.52
CA GLY A 33 -2.16 1.16 -5.15
C GLY A 33 -3.38 0.25 -5.12
N LEU A 34 -4.54 0.79 -4.77
CA LEU A 34 -5.81 0.08 -4.68
C LEU A 34 -6.89 0.76 -5.53
N PRO A 35 -7.84 0.01 -6.12
CA PRO A 35 -8.82 0.58 -7.03
C PRO A 35 -9.95 1.35 -6.33
N LEU A 36 -10.13 1.18 -5.02
CA LEU A 36 -11.24 1.76 -4.26
C LEU A 36 -10.74 2.43 -2.98
N ARG A 37 -11.29 3.59 -2.66
CA ARG A 37 -10.97 4.33 -1.42
C ARG A 37 -11.20 3.50 -0.16
N LEU A 38 -12.31 2.77 -0.09
CA LEU A 38 -12.62 1.92 1.08
C LEU A 38 -11.56 0.83 1.27
N LEU A 39 -11.07 0.23 0.18
CA LEU A 39 -9.98 -0.76 0.25
C LEU A 39 -8.67 -0.11 0.68
N ALA A 40 -8.35 1.08 0.19
CA ALA A 40 -7.17 1.82 0.64
C ALA A 40 -7.23 2.11 2.14
N ARG A 41 -8.40 2.49 2.66
CA ARG A 41 -8.59 2.71 4.09
C ARG A 41 -8.41 1.43 4.90
N GLU A 42 -9.05 0.34 4.49
CA GLU A 42 -8.93 -0.96 5.15
C GLU A 42 -7.47 -1.44 5.21
N VAL A 43 -6.72 -1.30 4.11
CA VAL A 43 -5.30 -1.68 4.05
C VAL A 43 -4.43 -0.73 4.88
N TYR A 44 -4.71 0.56 4.88
CA TYR A 44 -4.03 1.53 5.74
C TYR A 44 -4.16 1.14 7.22
N ASP A 45 -5.39 0.91 7.70
CA ASP A 45 -5.64 0.56 9.10
C ASP A 45 -4.92 -0.74 9.49
N LYS A 46 -4.90 -1.75 8.61
CA LYS A 46 -4.14 -3.00 8.80
C LYS A 46 -2.63 -2.74 8.93
N ILE A 47 -2.05 -1.94 8.05
CA ILE A 47 -0.60 -1.67 8.07
C ILE A 47 -0.22 -0.80 9.26
N VAL A 48 -1.07 0.18 9.63
CA VAL A 48 -0.90 0.97 10.86
C VAL A 48 -0.90 0.09 12.10
N ALA A 49 -1.77 -0.91 12.18
CA ALA A 49 -1.77 -1.85 13.30
C ALA A 49 -0.45 -2.65 13.42
N ILE A 50 0.26 -2.88 12.30
CA ILE A 50 1.49 -3.67 12.25
C ILE A 50 2.76 -2.80 12.41
N ARG A 51 2.78 -1.61 11.80
CA ARG A 51 3.98 -0.75 11.69
C ARG A 51 3.88 0.55 12.51
N GLY A 52 2.70 0.88 13.00
CA GLY A 52 2.41 2.14 13.68
C GLY A 52 2.14 3.29 12.70
N PRO A 53 1.35 4.30 13.12
CA PRO A 53 0.88 5.36 12.22
C PRO A 53 1.99 6.30 11.74
N SER A 54 3.12 6.38 12.46
CA SER A 54 4.20 7.33 12.15
C SER A 54 4.98 7.05 10.86
N VAL A 55 4.76 5.88 10.24
CA VAL A 55 5.48 5.44 9.03
C VAL A 55 4.57 5.02 7.89
N VAL A 56 3.25 5.19 8.03
CA VAL A 56 2.26 4.76 7.03
C VAL A 56 1.52 5.99 6.52
N ALA A 57 1.54 6.20 5.21
CA ALA A 57 0.77 7.23 4.54
C ALA A 57 -0.51 6.64 3.93
N LEU A 58 -1.59 7.42 3.98
CA LEU A 58 -2.83 7.19 3.21
C LEU A 58 -2.97 8.34 2.22
N VAL A 59 -3.09 8.03 0.93
CA VAL A 59 -3.33 9.06 -0.11
C VAL A 59 -4.46 8.62 -1.02
N THR A 60 -5.55 9.37 -0.99
CA THR A 60 -6.73 9.17 -1.85
C THR A 60 -7.14 10.52 -2.44
N GLY A 61 -8.18 10.56 -3.27
CA GLY A 61 -8.72 11.83 -3.78
C GLY A 61 -9.31 12.71 -2.67
N GLU A 62 -9.87 12.09 -1.63
CA GLU A 62 -10.66 12.77 -0.59
C GLU A 62 -9.93 12.87 0.77
N GLU A 63 -8.98 11.98 1.03
CA GLU A 63 -8.23 11.90 2.30
C GLU A 63 -6.73 11.77 2.05
N ARG A 64 -5.95 12.57 2.77
CA ARG A 64 -4.48 12.55 2.73
C ARG A 64 -3.89 12.61 4.14
N ILE A 65 -3.23 11.53 4.54
CA ILE A 65 -2.48 11.40 5.80
C ILE A 65 -1.04 11.05 5.42
N VAL A 66 -0.09 11.94 5.69
CA VAL A 66 1.33 11.71 5.36
C VAL A 66 2.18 12.09 6.58
N PRO A 67 2.68 11.11 7.35
CA PRO A 67 3.58 11.41 8.46
C PRO A 67 4.97 11.81 7.94
N PRO A 68 5.77 12.58 8.71
CA PRO A 68 7.11 13.02 8.28
C PRO A 68 8.09 11.88 7.94
N ARG A 69 7.84 10.66 8.45
CA ARG A 69 8.69 9.47 8.26
C ARG A 69 7.98 8.36 7.48
N ALA A 70 7.09 8.71 6.55
CA ALA A 70 6.37 7.74 5.73
C ALA A 70 7.33 6.79 5.00
N GLN A 71 7.17 5.49 5.23
CA GLN A 71 7.90 4.41 4.57
C GLN A 71 6.98 3.55 3.71
N TYR A 72 5.71 3.40 4.13
CA TYR A 72 4.70 2.63 3.43
C TYR A 72 3.59 3.56 2.95
N TRP A 73 3.30 3.53 1.66
CA TRP A 73 2.30 4.38 1.05
C TRP A 73 1.12 3.53 0.60
N VAL A 74 -0.06 3.82 1.13
CA VAL A 74 -1.31 3.17 0.76
C VAL A 74 -2.14 4.19 -0.01
N CYS A 75 -2.41 3.90 -1.28
CA CYS A 75 -2.98 4.88 -2.19
C CYS A 75 -4.16 4.33 -2.98
N THR A 76 -5.07 5.20 -3.44
CA THR A 76 -5.81 4.88 -4.67
C THR A 76 -4.86 4.98 -5.87
N VAL A 77 -5.07 4.17 -6.90
CA VAL A 77 -4.13 4.09 -8.04
C VAL A 77 -3.91 5.44 -8.72
N GLU A 78 -4.95 6.27 -8.80
CA GLU A 78 -4.93 7.62 -9.38
C GLU A 78 -4.22 8.66 -8.50
N ALA A 79 -4.01 8.35 -7.21
CA ALA A 79 -3.36 9.22 -6.24
C ALA A 79 -1.98 8.69 -5.81
N MET A 80 -1.45 7.68 -6.53
CA MET A 80 -0.13 7.14 -6.26
C MET A 80 0.95 8.22 -6.48
N PRO A 81 1.96 8.28 -5.60
CA PRO A 81 3.06 9.23 -5.72
C PRO A 81 3.94 8.92 -6.95
N GLU A 82 4.20 9.95 -7.75
CA GLU A 82 5.10 9.88 -8.90
C GLU A 82 6.54 10.25 -8.48
N GLY A 83 7.53 9.56 -9.07
CA GLY A 83 8.95 9.93 -8.93
C GLY A 83 9.59 9.65 -7.57
N MET A 84 9.04 8.71 -6.78
CA MET A 84 9.63 8.24 -5.53
C MET A 84 10.77 7.24 -5.73
#